data_AF-A0A3A9EJ40-F1
#
_entry.id   AF-A0A3A9EJ40-F1
#
_cell.length_a   1.000
_cell.length_b   1.000
_cell.length_c   1.000
_cell.angle_alpha   90.00
_cell.angle_beta   90.00
_cell.angle_gamma   90.00
#
_symmetry.space_group_name_H-M   'P 1'
#
loop_
_entity.id
_entity.type
_entity.pdbx_description
1 polymer ?
#
loop_
_entity_poly.entity_id
_entity_poly.type
_entity_poly.pdbx_seq_one_letter_code
_entity_poly.pdbx_strand_id
1 'polypeptide(L)' 'MSRGRKICMTDSVGKALFSVPDGGIIRMLYGNGEDYFAVCRYLDETHAEIDGVKYAVREFAQRMEQNRISYAPA' A
#
# COMPACT_ATOMS: atom_id res chain seq x y z
N MET A 1 -15.85 20.70 2.02
CA MET A 1 -15.21 19.66 1.20
C MET A 1 -14.34 18.81 2.10
N SER A 2 -14.82 17.62 2.48
CA SER A 2 -14.00 16.68 3.25
C SER A 2 -12.81 16.32 2.38
N ARG A 3 -11.61 16.80 2.73
CA ARG A 3 -10.37 16.31 2.12
C ARG A 3 -10.36 14.80 2.41
N GLY A 4 -10.68 13.99 1.40
CA GLY A 4 -10.68 12.54 1.55
C GLY A 4 -9.33 12.12 2.11
N ARG A 5 -9.35 11.35 3.19
CA ARG A 5 -8.12 10.78 3.75
C ARG A 5 -7.48 9.91 2.67
N LYS A 6 -6.18 10.08 2.46
CA LYS A 6 -5.41 9.35 1.44
C LYS A 6 -4.22 8.70 2.10
N ILE A 7 -3.93 7.50 1.67
CA ILE A 7 -2.78 6.71 2.07
C ILE A 7 -1.70 6.95 1.02
N CYS A 8 -0.55 7.45 1.43
CA CYS A 8 0.59 7.64 0.54
C CYS A 8 1.48 6.41 0.60
N MET A 9 1.43 5.57 -0.42
CA MET A 9 2.30 4.40 -0.54
C MET A 9 3.71 4.84 -0.91
N THR A 10 4.72 4.21 -0.32
CA THR A 10 6.13 4.57 -0.51
C THR A 10 6.98 3.36 -0.87
N ASP A 11 8.17 3.55 -1.41
CA ASP A 11 9.19 2.49 -1.41
C ASP A 11 9.82 2.30 -0.02
N SER A 12 10.78 1.37 0.11
CA SER A 12 11.45 1.10 1.39
C SER A 12 12.31 2.26 1.92
N VAL A 13 12.72 3.18 1.02
CA VAL A 13 13.50 4.38 1.36
C VAL A 13 12.60 5.58 1.70
N GLY A 14 11.27 5.43 1.60
CA GLY A 14 10.28 6.43 1.98
C GLY A 14 9.91 7.41 0.86
N LYS A 15 10.32 7.13 -0.38
CA LYS A 15 9.89 7.91 -1.55
C LYS A 15 8.45 7.54 -1.88
N ALA A 16 7.58 8.55 -2.01
CA ALA A 16 6.20 8.34 -2.43
C ALA A 16 6.14 7.75 -3.85
N LEU A 17 5.36 6.67 -3.99
CA LEU A 17 5.10 6.00 -5.26
C LEU A 17 3.75 6.45 -5.83
N PHE A 18 2.70 6.34 -5.03
CA PHE A 18 1.33 6.73 -5.39
C PHE A 18 0.47 6.92 -4.14
N SER A 19 -0.73 7.47 -4.32
CA SER A 19 -1.70 7.62 -3.23
C SER A 19 -2.99 6.89 -3.54
N VAL A 20 -3.58 6.29 -2.50
CA VAL A 20 -4.86 5.56 -2.57
C VAL A 20 -5.85 6.26 -1.63
N PRO A 21 -7.12 6.50 -2.02
CA PRO A 21 -8.12 6.99 -1.09
C PRO A 21 -8.39 5.98 0.03
N ASP A 22 -8.89 6.45 1.17
CA ASP A 22 -9.36 5.57 2.23
C ASP A 22 -10.45 4.61 1.71
N GLY A 23 -10.22 3.30 1.89
CA GLY A 23 -11.04 2.22 1.31
C GLY A 23 -10.71 1.86 -0.14
N GLY A 24 -9.68 2.45 -0.74
CA GLY A 24 -9.22 2.09 -2.09
C GLY A 24 -8.45 0.77 -2.12
N ILE A 25 -8.13 0.29 -3.32
CA ILE A 25 -7.56 -1.04 -3.54
C ILE A 25 -6.18 -0.90 -4.19
N ILE A 26 -5.24 -1.72 -3.75
CA ILE A 26 -3.96 -1.93 -4.43
C ILE A 26 -3.93 -3.32 -5.05
N ARG A 27 -3.26 -3.43 -6.20
CA ARG A 27 -2.89 -4.67 -6.84
C ARG A 27 -1.42 -4.97 -6.53
N MET A 28 -1.14 -6.17 -6.04
CA MET A 28 0.19 -6.72 -5.81
C MET A 28 0.47 -7.78 -6.88
N LEU A 29 1.59 -7.61 -7.59
CA LEU A 29 2.06 -8.51 -8.63
C LEU A 29 3.17 -9.38 -8.07
N TYR A 30 2.90 -10.67 -7.97
CA TYR A 30 3.85 -11.67 -7.51
C TYR A 30 4.70 -12.16 -8.70
N GLY A 31 5.94 -12.55 -8.43
CA GLY A 31 6.85 -13.06 -9.47
C GLY A 31 6.39 -14.35 -10.16
N ASN A 32 5.37 -15.02 -9.63
CA ASN A 32 4.72 -16.19 -10.23
C ASN A 32 3.64 -15.82 -11.28
N GLY A 33 3.39 -14.52 -11.52
CA GLY A 33 2.37 -14.05 -12.45
C GLY A 33 0.97 -13.94 -11.86
N GLU A 34 0.79 -14.22 -10.56
CA GLU A 34 -0.47 -14.00 -9.87
C GLU A 34 -0.60 -12.58 -9.35
N ASP A 35 -1.84 -12.09 -9.38
CA ASP A 35 -2.22 -10.80 -8.81
C ASP A 35 -3.00 -11.01 -7.52
N TYR A 36 -2.68 -10.22 -6.50
CA TYR A 36 -3.46 -10.13 -5.28
C TYR A 36 -4.00 -8.71 -5.10
N PHE A 37 -5.25 -8.58 -4.69
CA PHE A 37 -5.89 -7.30 -4.45
C PHE A 37 -6.12 -7.11 -2.96
N ALA A 38 -5.70 -5.98 -2.42
CA ALA A 38 -5.90 -5.65 -1.02
C ALA A 38 -6.62 -4.30 -0.86
N VAL A 39 -7.63 -4.29 0.01
CA VAL A 39 -8.26 -3.04 0.45
C VAL A 39 -7.33 -2.33 1.43
N CYS A 40 -7.17 -1.02 1.25
CA CYS A 40 -6.37 -0.17 2.10
C CYS A 40 -7.28 0.79 2.90
N ARG A 41 -7.10 0.84 4.21
CA ARG A 41 -7.75 1.84 5.07
C ARG A 41 -6.73 2.76 5.71
N TYR A 42 -7.06 4.04 5.74
CA TYR A 42 -6.23 5.07 6.33
C TYR A 42 -6.28 4.96 7.86
N LEU A 43 -5.11 4.92 8.50
CA LEU A 43 -4.99 4.99 9.95
C LEU A 43 -4.41 6.35 10.35
N ASP A 44 -3.21 6.66 9.86
CA ASP A 44 -2.52 7.93 10.05
C ASP A 44 -1.57 8.23 8.88
N GLU A 45 -0.72 9.26 9.01
CA GLU A 45 0.19 9.70 7.94
C GLU A 45 1.24 8.65 7.54
N THR A 46 1.54 7.70 8.42
CA THR A 46 2.60 6.70 8.24
C THR A 46 2.10 5.25 8.33
N HIS A 47 0.86 5.04 8.78
CA HIS A 47 0.24 3.73 8.93
C HIS A 47 -1.01 3.56 8.06
N ALA A 48 -1.18 2.34 7.57
CA ALA A 48 -2.36 1.89 6.86
C ALA A 48 -2.73 0.48 7.28
N GLU A 49 -4.02 0.16 7.24
CA GLU A 49 -4.49 -1.21 7.29
C GLU A 49 -4.58 -1.73 5.85
N ILE A 50 -3.87 -2.80 5.53
CA ILE A 50 -3.84 -3.43 4.21
C ILE A 50 -4.34 -4.86 4.41
N ASP A 51 -5.49 -5.16 3.80
CA ASP A 51 -6.18 -6.45 3.91
C ASP A 51 -6.45 -6.87 5.37
N GLY A 52 -6.85 -5.91 6.21
CA GLY A 52 -7.13 -6.14 7.63
C GLY A 52 -5.90 -6.19 8.54
N VAL A 53 -4.68 -6.09 7.99
CA VAL A 53 -3.43 -6.06 8.77
C VAL A 53 -2.87 -4.65 8.81
N LYS A 54 -2.53 -4.17 10.01
CA LYS A 54 -1.96 -2.83 10.21
C LYS A 54 -0.46 -2.85 9.93
N TYR A 55 -0.02 -1.92 9.09
CA TYR A 55 1.38 -1.73 8.73
C TYR A 55 1.79 -0.28 8.84
N ALA A 56 3.04 -0.05 9.25
CA ALA A 56 3.72 1.15 8.79
C ALA A 56 3.91 1.01 7.27
N VAL A 57 3.57 2.04 6.49
CA VAL A 57 3.64 1.99 5.02
C VAL A 57 5.05 1.60 4.54
N ARG A 58 6.08 2.10 5.23
CA ARG A 58 7.47 1.79 4.91
C ARG A 58 7.85 0.34 5.22
N GLU A 59 7.29 -0.25 6.27
CA GLU A 59 7.49 -1.67 6.59
C GLU A 59 6.83 -2.56 5.53
N PHE A 60 5.61 -2.20 5.11
CA PHE A 60 4.94 -2.87 4.00
C PHE A 60 5.79 -2.82 2.73
N ALA A 61 6.33 -1.65 2.38
CA ALA A 61 7.21 -1.49 1.23
C ALA A 61 8.47 -2.35 1.30
N GLN A 62 9.12 -2.39 2.46
CA GLN A 62 10.29 -3.25 2.71
C GLN A 62 9.97 -4.73 2.48
N ARG A 63 8.81 -5.19 2.98
CA ARG A 63 8.36 -6.58 2.77
C ARG A 63 8.09 -6.86 1.29
N MET A 64 7.47 -5.92 0.57
CA MET A 64 7.21 -6.08 -0.86
C MET A 64 8.51 -6.20 -1.66
N GLU A 65 9.47 -5.32 -1.42
CA GLU A 65 10.78 -5.38 -2.07
C GLU A 65 11.56 -6.66 -1.72
N GLN A 66 11.57 -7.05 -0.44
CA GLN A 66 12.25 -8.28 0.01
C GLN A 66 11.69 -9.53 -0.67
N ASN A 67 10.37 -9.58 -0.88
CA ASN A 67 9.69 -10.68 -1.55
C ASN A 67 9.62 -10.51 -3.08
N ARG A 68 10.21 -9.45 -3.63
CA ARG A 68 10.15 -9.07 -5.06
C ARG A 68 8.70 -8.97 -5.59
N ILE A 69 7.81 -8.47 -4.75
CA ILE A 69 6.41 -8.19 -5.08
C ILE A 69 6.33 -6.71 -5.49
N SER A 70 5.81 -6.46 -6.69
CA SER A 70 5.51 -5.09 -7.12
C SER A 70 4.07 -4.75 -6.76
N TYR A 71 3.74 -3.48 -6.58
CA TYR A 71 2.36 -3.11 -6.26
C TYR A 71 1.99 -1.73 -6.82
N ALA A 72 0.73 -1.57 -7.19
CA ALA A 72 0.19 -0.40 -7.88
C ALA A 72 -1.28 -0.16 -7.47
N PRO A 73 -1.85 1.02 -7.73
CA PRO A 73 -3.30 1.22 -7.65
C PRO A 73 -4.03 0.23 -8.56
N ALA A 74 -5.15 -0.31 -8.10
CA ALA A 74 -6.03 -1.16 -8.91
C ALA A 74 -6.88 -0.35 -9.91
#